data_AF-A0A3P7I2R2-F1
#
_entry.id   AF-A0A3P7I2R2-F1
#
_cell.length_a   1.000
_cell.length_b   1.000
_cell.length_c   1.000
_cell.angle_alpha   90.00
_cell.angle_beta   90.00
_cell.angle_gamma   90.00
#
_symmetry.space_group_name_H-M   'P 1'
#
loop_
_entity.id
_entity.type
_entity.pdbx_description
1 polymer ?
#
loop_
_entity_poly.entity_id
_entity_poly.type
_entity_poly.pdbx_seq_one_letter_code
_entity_poly.pdbx_strand_id
1 'polypeptide(L)'
;MEMYTDTLSHSFVGMTFPDAADSKYFDEYFSLLFTRLGLLLLAIELKDEENRECNIAINPGPSCVIQPQTQGFFIAQSADEVKRSAFQFLEST
;
A
#
# COMPACT_ATOMS: atom_id res chain seq x y z
N MET A 1 5.43 -15.58 -8.06
CA MET A 1 5.23 -14.41 -7.20
C MET A 1 6.56 -13.70 -7.12
N GLU A 2 6.56 -12.41 -7.42
CA GLU A 2 7.75 -11.56 -7.42
C GLU A 2 7.49 -10.33 -6.55
N MET A 3 8.57 -9.67 -6.15
CA MET A 3 8.50 -8.41 -5.43
C MET A 3 8.40 -7.27 -6.43
N TYR A 4 7.44 -6.37 -6.21
CA TYR A 4 7.24 -5.16 -6.98
C TYR A 4 7.27 -3.95 -6.07
N THR A 5 7.68 -2.82 -6.62
CA THR A 5 7.66 -1.52 -5.95
C THR A 5 6.82 -0.56 -6.78
N ASP A 6 5.89 0.13 -6.14
CA ASP A 6 5.11 1.18 -6.81
C ASP A 6 4.77 2.31 -5.83
N THR A 7 4.46 3.48 -6.35
CA THR A 7 4.06 4.62 -5.51
C THR A 7 2.60 4.45 -5.11
N LEU A 8 2.32 4.57 -3.82
CA LEU A 8 0.95 4.48 -3.32
C LEU A 8 0.08 5.61 -3.87
N SER A 9 -1.17 5.28 -4.21
CA SER A 9 -2.15 6.27 -4.65
C SER A 9 -2.43 7.31 -3.56
N HIS A 10 -2.81 8.52 -3.96
CA HIS A 10 -3.13 9.60 -3.03
C HIS A 10 -4.28 9.24 -2.08
N SER A 11 -5.15 8.30 -2.48
CA SER A 11 -6.26 7.81 -1.65
C SER A 11 -5.82 7.09 -0.36
N PHE A 12 -4.55 6.65 -0.27
CA PHE A 12 -3.99 6.04 0.94
C PHE A 12 -3.35 7.04 1.90
N VAL A 13 -3.17 8.29 1.47
CA VAL A 13 -2.52 9.32 2.31
C VAL A 13 -3.39 9.59 3.54
N GLY A 14 -2.77 9.54 4.72
CA GLY A 14 -3.47 9.71 6.00
C GLY A 14 -4.07 8.42 6.57
N MET A 15 -4.06 7.30 5.83
CA MET A 15 -4.40 5.98 6.38
C MET A 15 -3.21 5.39 7.15
N THR A 16 -3.50 4.59 8.17
CA THR A 16 -2.46 3.80 8.84
C THR A 16 -2.04 2.62 7.97
N PHE A 17 -0.81 2.13 8.13
CA PHE A 17 -0.35 0.95 7.38
C PHE A 17 -1.29 -0.26 7.51
N PRO A 18 -1.76 -0.65 8.71
CA PRO A 18 -2.73 -1.73 8.84
C PRO A 18 -4.05 -1.44 8.11
N ASP A 19 -4.55 -0.20 8.12
CA ASP A 19 -5.79 0.13 7.41
C ASP A 19 -5.64 0.05 5.89
N ALA A 20 -4.46 0.42 5.37
CA ALA A 20 -4.14 0.32 3.95
C ALA A 20 -3.85 -1.13 3.51
N ALA A 21 -3.18 -1.92 4.36
CA ALA A 21 -2.87 -3.32 4.10
C ALA A 21 -4.10 -4.24 4.25
N ASP A 22 -4.97 -3.94 5.21
CA ASP A 22 -6.16 -4.76 5.55
C ASP A 22 -7.43 -4.23 4.87
N SER A 23 -7.41 -3.02 4.28
CA SER A 23 -8.55 -2.41 3.58
C SER A 23 -9.87 -2.53 4.35
N LYS A 24 -9.85 -2.17 5.64
CA LYS A 24 -11.03 -2.20 6.53
C LYS A 24 -12.15 -1.21 6.18
N TYR A 25 -11.94 -0.36 5.17
CA TYR A 25 -12.91 0.60 4.66
C TYR A 25 -13.63 0.13 3.39
N PHE A 26 -13.34 -1.09 2.89
CA PHE A 26 -14.06 -1.67 1.77
C PHE A 26 -15.12 -2.64 2.28
N ASP A 27 -16.31 -2.08 2.52
CA ASP A 27 -17.59 -2.71 2.88
C ASP A 27 -17.63 -4.24 2.78
N GLU A 28 -17.91 -4.89 3.92
CA GLU A 28 -18.70 -6.12 4.16
C GLU A 28 -18.48 -7.36 3.25
N TYR A 29 -17.60 -7.37 2.27
CA TYR A 29 -17.50 -8.44 1.26
C TYR A 29 -16.09 -8.70 0.71
N PHE A 30 -15.06 -8.08 1.27
CA PHE A 30 -13.74 -8.08 0.64
C PHE A 30 -12.62 -8.63 1.52
N SER A 31 -12.77 -9.88 1.95
CA SER A 31 -11.66 -10.77 2.35
C SER A 31 -10.76 -11.17 1.15
N LEU A 32 -10.51 -10.24 0.22
CA LEU A 32 -10.21 -10.54 -1.19
C LEU A 32 -9.01 -9.77 -1.76
N LEU A 33 -8.33 -8.88 -1.01
CA LEU A 33 -7.06 -8.29 -1.51
C LEU A 33 -5.95 -9.34 -1.61
N PHE A 34 -5.84 -10.24 -0.62
CA PHE A 34 -4.96 -11.41 -0.71
C PHE A 34 -5.55 -12.52 -1.63
N THR A 35 -6.88 -12.64 -1.69
CA THR A 35 -7.56 -13.83 -2.23
C THR A 35 -8.13 -13.66 -3.65
N ARG A 36 -8.27 -12.43 -4.17
CA ARG A 36 -8.72 -12.11 -5.55
C ARG A 36 -7.74 -11.28 -6.36
N LEU A 37 -6.96 -10.41 -5.72
CA LEU A 37 -5.96 -9.58 -6.42
C LEU A 37 -4.53 -10.11 -6.28
N GLY A 38 -4.28 -11.04 -5.34
CA GLY A 38 -2.98 -11.67 -5.14
C GLY A 38 -1.88 -10.69 -4.70
N LEU A 39 -2.27 -9.54 -4.16
CA LEU A 39 -1.39 -8.43 -3.80
C LEU A 39 -1.19 -8.39 -2.28
N LEU A 40 0.05 -8.52 -1.85
CA LEU A 40 0.45 -8.39 -0.45
C LEU A 40 1.34 -7.15 -0.28
N LEU A 41 0.84 -6.12 0.40
CA LEU A 41 1.66 -4.98 0.83
C LEU A 41 2.52 -5.41 2.03
N LEU A 42 3.84 -5.45 1.83
CA LEU A 42 4.80 -5.95 2.80
C LEU A 42 5.45 -4.83 3.62
N ALA A 43 5.79 -3.74 2.96
CA ALA A 43 6.55 -2.64 3.53
C ALA A 43 6.21 -1.32 2.85
N ILE A 44 6.54 -0.22 3.52
CA ILE A 44 6.47 1.13 2.96
C ILE A 44 7.76 1.89 3.22
N GLU A 45 8.06 2.82 2.33
CA GLU A 45 9.14 3.80 2.49
C GLU A 45 8.70 4.93 3.42
N LEU A 46 9.50 5.18 4.44
CA LEU A 46 9.42 6.33 5.31
C LEU A 46 10.53 7.30 4.94
N LYS A 47 10.13 8.50 4.51
CA LYS A 47 11.06 9.60 4.22
C LYS A 47 11.23 10.43 5.48
N ASP A 48 12.46 10.53 5.96
CA ASP A 48 12.84 11.49 6.98
C ASP A 48 13.44 12.72 6.27
N GLU A 49 12.66 13.80 6.18
CA GLU A 49 13.12 15.05 5.53
C GLU A 49 14.24 15.74 6.32
N GLU A 50 14.34 15.51 7.64
CA GLU A 50 15.32 16.16 8.50
C GLU A 50 16.71 15.53 8.30
N ASN A 51 16.77 14.20 8.27
CA ASN A 51 18.02 13.46 8.07
C ASN A 51 18.31 13.09 6.60
N ARG A 52 17.36 13.33 5.69
CA ARG A 52 17.41 12.90 4.27
C ARG A 52 17.59 11.39 4.13
N GLU A 53 17.04 10.64 5.08
CA GLU A 53 17.11 9.18 5.11
C GLU A 53 15.81 8.58 4.59
N CYS A 54 15.92 7.52 3.79
CA CYS A 54 14.80 6.72 3.35
C CYS A 54 14.85 5.38 4.08
N ASN A 55 13.96 5.20 5.05
CA ASN A 55 13.87 3.97 5.83
C ASN A 55 12.73 3.09 5.31
N ILE A 56 13.00 1.80 5.13
CA ILE A 56 11.97 0.83 4.75
C ILE A 56 11.38 0.23 6.01
N ALA A 57 10.11 0.55 6.28
CA ALA A 57 9.39 -0.03 7.40
C ALA A 57 8.64 -1.29 6.93
N ILE A 58 9.06 -2.45 7.44
CA ILE A 58 8.47 -3.75 7.12
C ILE A 58 7.34 -4.04 8.10
N ASN A 59 6.12 -4.22 7.59
CA ASN A 59 4.91 -4.41 8.37
C ASN A 59 4.80 -3.46 9.59
N PRO A 60 4.84 -2.13 9.38
CA PRO A 60 4.79 -1.20 10.49
C PRO A 60 3.42 -1.23 11.19
N GLY A 61 3.44 -0.87 12.47
CA GLY A 61 2.22 -0.79 13.28
C GLY A 61 1.31 0.40 12.91
N PRO A 62 0.17 0.54 13.60
CA PRO A 62 -0.84 1.57 13.32
C PRO A 62 -0.37 3.01 13.59
N SER A 63 0.76 3.21 14.28
CA SER A 63 1.39 4.52 14.45
C SER A 63 1.99 5.06 13.15
N CYS A 64 2.14 4.22 12.14
CA CYS A 64 2.74 4.57 10.87
C CYS A 64 1.67 4.98 9.87
N VAL A 65 1.66 6.27 9.54
CA VAL A 65 0.70 6.90 8.62
C VAL A 65 1.35 7.10 7.26
N ILE A 66 0.64 6.69 6.21
CA ILE A 66 1.12 6.81 4.83
C ILE A 66 1.16 8.28 4.44
N GLN A 67 2.32 8.70 3.94
CA GLN A 67 2.58 10.06 3.47
C GLN A 67 2.37 10.17 1.96
N PRO A 68 2.22 11.39 1.41
CA PRO A 68 2.23 11.59 -0.03
C PRO A 68 3.51 11.02 -0.65
N GLN A 69 3.38 10.41 -1.84
CA GLN A 69 4.52 9.84 -2.59
C GLN A 69 5.32 8.78 -1.81
N THR A 70 4.67 8.04 -0.90
CA THR A 70 5.25 6.86 -0.25
C THR A 70 5.36 5.71 -1.24
N GLN A 71 6.55 5.10 -1.31
CA GLN A 71 6.76 3.86 -2.07
C GLN A 71 6.28 2.65 -1.26
N GLY A 72 5.43 1.82 -1.86
CA GLY A 72 4.98 0.55 -1.29
C GLY A 72 5.74 -0.63 -1.90
N PHE A 73 5.99 -1.64 -1.08
CA PHE A 73 6.61 -2.91 -1.48
C PHE A 73 5.56 -4.00 -1.48
N PHE A 74 5.32 -4.58 -2.65
CA PHE A 74 4.26 -5.55 -2.89
C PHE A 74 4.84 -6.90 -3.29
N ILE A 75 4.17 -7.98 -2.89
CA ILE A 75 4.34 -9.30 -3.51
C ILE A 75 3.08 -9.56 -4.34
N ALA A 76 3.27 -9.80 -5.64
CA ALA A 76 2.18 -10.06 -6.58
C ALA A 76 2.55 -11.15 -7.60
N GLN A 77 1.59 -11.58 -8.42
CA GLN A 77 1.87 -12.50 -9.53
C GLN A 77 2.31 -11.75 -10.78
N SER A 78 1.91 -10.49 -10.95
CA SER A 78 2.33 -9.64 -12.06
C SER A 78 2.37 -8.16 -11.70
N ALA A 79 3.16 -7.37 -12.44
CA ALA A 79 3.20 -5.91 -12.30
C ALA A 79 1.86 -5.24 -12.66
N ASP A 80 1.04 -5.86 -13.52
CA ASP A 80 -0.26 -5.33 -13.93
C ASP A 80 -1.30 -5.37 -12.81
N GLU A 81 -1.15 -6.27 -11.84
CA GLU A 81 -1.99 -6.30 -10.64
C GLU A 81 -1.68 -5.10 -9.75
N VAL A 82 -0.40 -4.80 -9.53
CA VAL A 82 0.06 -3.66 -8.71
C VAL A 82 -0.48 -2.35 -9.27
N LYS A 83 -0.35 -2.12 -10.58
CA LYS A 83 -0.86 -0.89 -11.22
C LYS A 83 -2.38 -0.76 -11.15
N ARG A 84 -3.12 -1.87 -11.27
CA ARG A 84 -4.59 -1.86 -11.15
C ARG A 84 -5.05 -1.48 -9.75
N SER A 85 -4.32 -1.92 -8.72
CA SER A 85 -4.59 -1.50 -7.34
C SER A 85 -4.40 0.00 -7.13
N ALA A 86 -3.46 0.65 -7.84
CA ALA A 86 -3.28 2.10 -7.78
C ALA A 86 -4.42 2.87 -8.50
N PHE A 87 -4.95 2.31 -9.58
CA PHE A 87 -5.97 2.95 -10.42
C PHE A 87 -7.39 2.84 -9.86
N GLN A 88 -7.72 1.70 -9.23
CA GLN A 88 -9.09 1.43 -8.78
C GLN A 88 -9.58 2.37 -7.66
N PHE A 89 -8.69 3.02 -6.91
CA PHE A 89 -9.05 4.03 -5.91
C PHE A 89 -9.34 5.43 -6.47
N LEU A 90 -9.07 5.69 -7.76
CA LEU A 90 -9.32 7.00 -8.38
C LEU A 90 -10.72 7.11 -9.02
N GLU A 91 -11.38 6.00 -9.35
CA GLU A 91 -12.69 6.00 -10.01
C GLU A 91 -13.89 5.84 -9.05
N SER A 92 -13.65 5.67 -7.75
CA SER A 92 -14.70 5.46 -6.74
C SER A 92 -15.03 6.69 -5.89
N THR A 93 -14.72 7.91 -6.37
CA THR A 93 -15.13 9.19 -5.73
C THR A 93 -16.27 9.84 -6.51
#